data_AF-R2SNC6-F1
#
_entry.id   AF-R2SNC6-F1
#
_cell.length_a   1.000
_cell.length_b   1.000
_cell.length_c   1.000
_cell.angle_alpha   90.00
_cell.angle_beta   90.00
_cell.angle_gamma   90.00
#
_symmetry.space_group_name_H-M   'P 1'
#
loop_
_entity.id
_entity.type
_entity.pdbx_description
1 polymer ?
#
loop_
_entity_poly.entity_id
_entity_poly.type
_entity_poly.pdbx_seq_one_letter_code
_entity_poly.pdbx_strand_id
1 'polypeptide(L)'
;MDTTATSNRKNKWRFYSIQAILSISWIGYLIKFYTFYEEAYFFLDKRLSLFLQLLSFLHDNWMESFIYFIVSFILMSITLFFTYLVYLVDKKDQRYKGIVQLFLVINLISCLSLIFNVAGIVFFILFVLAASLVYIISILAAIGYRKEEIDYEEGEVIEIKGPFETEEQAIKVAVDFITQWQEKEKLILGEEIYREDSEYYASIYIETIKK
;
A
#
# COMPACT_ATOMS: atom_id res chain seq x y z
N MET A 1 30.25 12.07 -6.54
CA MET A 1 29.43 11.54 -7.65
C MET A 1 28.28 10.77 -7.01
N ASP A 2 27.10 11.40 -6.92
CA ASP A 2 25.96 10.91 -6.14
C ASP A 2 25.26 9.71 -6.80
N THR A 3 25.51 8.52 -6.28
CA THR A 3 24.85 7.27 -6.64
C THR A 3 23.43 7.16 -6.06
N THR A 4 23.07 7.97 -5.07
CA THR A 4 21.75 8.02 -4.44
C THR A 4 20.71 8.73 -5.31
N ALA A 5 21.10 9.78 -6.03
CA ALA A 5 20.21 10.55 -6.91
C ALA A 5 19.78 9.76 -8.17
N THR A 6 20.65 8.89 -8.69
CA THR A 6 20.37 8.08 -9.88
C THR A 6 19.46 6.88 -9.56
N SER A 7 19.58 6.29 -8.36
CA SER A 7 18.71 5.21 -7.87
C SER A 7 17.25 5.66 -7.74
N ASN A 8 17.01 6.80 -7.08
CA ASN A 8 15.65 7.30 -6.82
C ASN A 8 14.92 7.68 -8.12
N ARG A 9 15.63 8.21 -9.13
CA ARG A 9 15.07 8.55 -10.44
C ARG A 9 14.62 7.31 -11.24
N LYS A 10 15.35 6.19 -11.11
CA LYS A 10 15.05 4.93 -11.80
C LYS A 10 13.79 4.24 -11.24
N ASN A 11 13.56 4.31 -9.94
CA ASN A 11 12.36 3.74 -9.32
C ASN A 11 11.08 4.51 -9.68
N LYS A 12 11.13 5.85 -9.74
CA LYS A 12 9.97 6.67 -10.15
C LYS A 12 9.52 6.43 -11.58
N TRP A 13 10.45 6.26 -12.52
CA TRP A 13 10.13 5.92 -13.91
C TRP A 13 9.36 4.61 -14.04
N ARG A 14 9.69 3.60 -13.23
CA ARG A 14 8.97 2.32 -13.21
C ARG A 14 7.51 2.49 -12.82
N PHE A 15 7.22 3.33 -11.81
CA PHE A 15 5.83 3.60 -11.40
C PHE A 15 5.00 4.26 -12.51
N TYR A 16 5.58 5.24 -13.23
CA TYR A 16 4.88 5.87 -14.35
C TYR A 16 4.68 4.91 -15.53
N SER A 17 5.65 4.05 -15.83
CA SER A 17 5.49 3.02 -16.87
C SER A 17 4.37 2.04 -16.54
N ILE A 18 4.23 1.62 -15.27
CA ILE A 18 3.14 0.74 -14.84
C ILE A 18 1.78 1.45 -14.99
N GLN A 19 1.67 2.72 -14.55
CA GLN A 19 0.44 3.50 -14.71
C GLN A 19 0.04 3.69 -16.19
N ALA A 20 1.02 3.90 -17.07
CA ALA A 20 0.78 3.99 -18.50
C ALA A 20 0.25 2.67 -19.08
N ILE A 21 0.84 1.53 -18.69
CA ILE A 21 0.37 0.19 -19.10
C ILE A 21 -1.06 -0.03 -18.61
N LEU A 22 -1.36 0.29 -17.35
CA LEU A 22 -2.72 0.16 -16.78
C LEU A 22 -3.73 1.04 -17.52
N SER A 23 -3.35 2.27 -17.89
CA SER A 23 -4.21 3.16 -18.67
C SER A 23 -4.51 2.59 -20.06
N ILE A 24 -3.52 2.01 -20.74
CA ILE A 24 -3.71 1.33 -22.03
C ILE A 24 -4.62 0.11 -21.86
N SER A 25 -4.43 -0.68 -20.80
CA SER A 25 -5.30 -1.82 -20.47
C SER A 25 -6.74 -1.39 -20.22
N TRP A 26 -6.97 -0.27 -19.54
CA TRP A 26 -8.30 0.33 -19.38
C TRP A 26 -8.95 0.68 -20.71
N ILE A 27 -8.24 1.39 -21.59
CA ILE A 27 -8.77 1.76 -22.90
C ILE A 27 -9.13 0.50 -23.70
N GLY A 28 -8.23 -0.49 -23.75
CA GLY A 28 -8.47 -1.76 -24.46
C GLY A 28 -9.67 -2.53 -23.88
N TYR A 29 -9.79 -2.57 -22.56
CA TYR A 29 -10.91 -3.18 -21.86
C TYR A 29 -12.23 -2.48 -22.19
N LEU A 30 -12.27 -1.14 -22.09
CA LEU A 30 -13.48 -0.35 -22.34
C LEU A 30 -13.96 -0.51 -23.78
N ILE A 31 -13.06 -0.45 -24.77
CA ILE A 31 -13.42 -0.68 -26.17
C ILE A 31 -14.08 -2.05 -26.33
N LYS A 32 -13.46 -3.10 -25.81
CA LYS A 32 -14.01 -4.47 -25.92
C LYS A 32 -15.34 -4.62 -25.20
N PHE A 33 -15.43 -4.10 -23.98
CA PHE A 33 -16.66 -4.15 -23.19
C PHE A 33 -17.80 -3.39 -23.88
N TYR A 34 -17.56 -2.19 -24.42
CA TYR A 34 -18.61 -1.41 -25.06
C TYR A 34 -19.06 -2.00 -26.41
N THR A 35 -18.15 -2.60 -27.18
CA THR A 35 -18.55 -3.34 -28.39
C THR A 35 -19.46 -4.51 -28.03
N PHE A 36 -19.07 -5.32 -27.04
CA PHE A 36 -19.90 -6.41 -26.52
C PHE A 36 -21.25 -5.89 -25.98
N TYR A 37 -21.20 -4.82 -25.18
CA TYR A 37 -22.40 -4.24 -24.57
C TYR A 37 -23.37 -3.72 -25.62
N GLU A 38 -22.88 -3.07 -26.69
CA GLU A 38 -23.73 -2.59 -27.78
C GLU A 38 -24.48 -3.74 -28.47
N GLU A 39 -23.77 -4.83 -28.78
CA GLU A 39 -24.34 -6.04 -29.37
C GLU A 39 -25.40 -6.66 -28.45
N ALA A 40 -25.07 -6.87 -27.18
CA ALA A 40 -25.99 -7.45 -26.21
C ALA A 40 -27.18 -6.52 -25.88
N TYR A 41 -26.97 -5.21 -25.85
CA TYR A 41 -28.02 -4.21 -25.59
C TYR A 41 -29.03 -4.09 -26.74
N PHE A 42 -28.62 -4.43 -27.97
CA PHE A 42 -29.53 -4.46 -29.11
C PHE A 42 -30.68 -5.46 -28.93
N PHE A 43 -30.42 -6.60 -28.30
CA PHE A 43 -31.40 -7.68 -28.10
C PHE A 43 -32.30 -7.50 -26.87
N LEU A 44 -32.05 -6.47 -26.05
CA LEU A 44 -32.82 -6.19 -24.85
C LEU A 44 -34.13 -5.46 -25.14
N ASP A 45 -35.22 -5.88 -24.49
CA ASP A 45 -36.47 -5.12 -24.48
C ASP A 45 -36.34 -3.87 -23.59
N LYS A 46 -36.28 -2.71 -24.23
CA LYS A 46 -36.12 -1.40 -23.61
C LYS A 46 -37.35 -0.93 -22.82
N ARG A 47 -38.49 -1.62 -22.96
CA ARG A 47 -39.72 -1.30 -22.23
C ARG A 47 -39.72 -1.87 -20.81
N LEU A 48 -38.83 -2.82 -20.53
CA LEU A 48 -38.70 -3.44 -19.22
C LEU A 48 -38.12 -2.46 -18.19
N SER A 49 -38.36 -2.72 -16.91
CA SER A 49 -37.68 -2.01 -15.83
C SER A 49 -36.18 -2.32 -15.84
N LEU A 50 -35.34 -1.43 -15.30
CA LEU A 50 -33.89 -1.60 -15.29
C LEU A 50 -33.46 -2.94 -14.65
N PHE A 51 -34.12 -3.36 -13.57
CA PHE A 51 -33.86 -4.65 -12.94
C PHE A 51 -34.13 -5.84 -13.87
N LEU A 52 -35.24 -5.82 -14.60
CA LEU A 52 -35.57 -6.87 -15.57
C LEU A 52 -34.65 -6.83 -16.80
N GLN A 53 -34.26 -5.63 -17.25
CA GLN A 53 -33.25 -5.48 -18.30
C GLN A 53 -31.91 -6.08 -17.86
N LEU A 54 -31.47 -5.80 -16.63
CA LEU A 54 -30.26 -6.40 -16.07
C LEU A 54 -30.35 -7.92 -16.00
N LEU A 55 -31.48 -8.45 -15.52
CA LEU A 55 -31.66 -9.89 -15.41
C LEU A 55 -31.63 -10.58 -16.77
N SER A 56 -32.31 -10.01 -17.78
CA SER A 56 -32.28 -10.52 -19.16
C SER A 56 -30.88 -10.41 -19.76
N PHE A 57 -30.19 -9.28 -19.57
CA PHE A 57 -28.81 -9.07 -20.03
C PHE A 57 -27.89 -10.17 -19.53
N LEU A 58 -27.94 -10.42 -18.22
CA LEU A 58 -27.10 -11.41 -17.55
C LEU A 58 -27.48 -12.84 -17.91
N HIS A 59 -28.77 -13.13 -18.06
CA HIS A 59 -29.24 -14.45 -18.46
C HIS A 59 -28.72 -14.82 -19.85
N ASP A 60 -28.86 -13.91 -20.81
CA ASP A 60 -28.55 -14.19 -22.22
C ASP A 60 -27.04 -14.13 -22.49
N ASN A 61 -26.28 -13.39 -21.68
CA ASN A 61 -24.84 -13.15 -21.89
C ASN A 61 -24.00 -13.50 -20.65
N TRP A 62 -24.41 -14.50 -19.86
CA TRP A 62 -23.82 -14.80 -18.55
C TRP A 62 -22.30 -14.97 -18.60
N MET A 63 -21.81 -15.86 -19.47
CA MET A 63 -20.40 -16.23 -19.52
C MET A 63 -19.50 -15.05 -19.91
N GLU A 64 -19.91 -14.29 -20.93
CA GLU A 64 -19.16 -13.14 -21.43
C GLU A 64 -19.18 -11.99 -20.41
N SER A 65 -20.36 -11.68 -19.88
CA SER A 65 -20.53 -10.66 -18.83
C SER A 65 -19.69 -10.97 -17.60
N PHE A 66 -19.66 -12.24 -17.18
CA PHE A 66 -18.89 -12.69 -16.03
C PHE A 66 -17.38 -12.48 -16.22
N ILE A 67 -16.85 -12.75 -17.43
CA ILE A 67 -15.45 -12.47 -17.77
C ILE A 67 -15.18 -10.97 -17.65
N TYR A 68 -16.04 -10.12 -18.22
CA TYR A 68 -15.88 -8.68 -18.12
C TYR A 68 -15.92 -8.18 -16.67
N PHE A 69 -16.77 -8.76 -15.82
CA PHE A 69 -16.82 -8.44 -14.40
C PHE A 69 -15.52 -8.80 -13.68
N ILE A 70 -15.01 -10.01 -13.86
CA ILE A 70 -13.75 -10.44 -13.24
C ILE A 70 -12.59 -9.54 -13.69
N VAL A 71 -12.46 -9.33 -15.00
CA VAL A 71 -11.37 -8.53 -15.56
C VAL A 71 -11.45 -7.09 -15.05
N SER A 72 -12.65 -6.51 -14.99
CA SER A 72 -12.83 -5.17 -14.42
C SER A 72 -12.44 -5.11 -12.95
N PHE A 73 -12.83 -6.10 -12.14
CA PHE A 73 -12.53 -6.14 -10.72
C PHE A 73 -11.02 -6.20 -10.47
N ILE A 74 -10.30 -7.05 -11.22
CA ILE A 74 -8.83 -7.14 -11.16
C ILE A 74 -8.21 -5.81 -11.58
N LEU A 75 -8.68 -5.23 -12.69
CA LEU A 75 -8.13 -3.99 -13.21
C LEU A 75 -8.38 -2.81 -12.26
N MET A 76 -9.58 -2.69 -11.69
CA MET A 76 -9.93 -1.71 -10.63
C MET A 76 -9.03 -1.88 -9.41
N SER A 77 -8.88 -3.12 -8.91
CA SER A 77 -8.09 -3.41 -7.71
C SER A 77 -6.62 -3.02 -7.89
N ILE A 78 -6.01 -3.46 -9.01
CA ILE A 78 -4.61 -3.14 -9.33
C ILE A 78 -4.44 -1.63 -9.51
N THR A 79 -5.36 -0.98 -10.24
CA THR A 79 -5.29 0.46 -10.51
C THR A 79 -5.40 1.28 -9.23
N LEU A 80 -6.35 0.96 -8.35
CA LEU A 80 -6.52 1.63 -7.06
C LEU A 80 -5.30 1.41 -6.16
N PHE A 81 -4.76 0.18 -6.12
CA PHE A 81 -3.56 -0.14 -5.35
C PHE A 81 -2.33 0.66 -5.81
N PHE A 82 -2.03 0.67 -7.12
CA PHE A 82 -0.90 1.42 -7.64
C PHE A 82 -1.08 2.94 -7.49
N THR A 83 -2.31 3.42 -7.63
CA THR A 83 -2.65 4.82 -7.40
C THR A 83 -2.37 5.22 -5.94
N TYR A 84 -2.76 4.37 -4.99
CA TYR A 84 -2.45 4.55 -3.58
C TYR A 84 -0.94 4.57 -3.31
N LEU A 85 -0.18 3.64 -3.90
CA LEU A 85 1.29 3.64 -3.77
C LEU A 85 1.93 4.91 -4.33
N VAL A 86 1.47 5.38 -5.50
CA VAL A 86 1.96 6.62 -6.09
C VAL A 86 1.65 7.81 -5.19
N TYR A 87 0.45 7.87 -4.61
CA TYR A 87 0.09 8.91 -3.65
C TYR A 87 1.02 8.94 -2.43
N LEU A 88 1.39 7.77 -1.88
CA LEU A 88 2.33 7.69 -0.76
C LEU A 88 3.73 8.18 -1.12
N VAL A 89 4.23 7.83 -2.31
CA VAL A 89 5.57 8.22 -2.79
C VAL A 89 5.64 9.71 -3.14
N ASP A 90 4.58 10.26 -3.74
CA ASP A 90 4.57 11.64 -4.26
C ASP A 90 4.29 12.70 -3.18
N LYS A 91 3.86 12.30 -1.97
CA LYS A 91 3.64 13.22 -0.83
C LYS A 91 4.87 14.10 -0.52
N LYS A 92 6.08 13.67 -0.94
CA LYS A 92 7.35 14.37 -0.66
C LYS A 92 7.89 15.23 -1.83
N ASP A 93 7.35 15.13 -3.05
CA ASP A 93 7.99 15.75 -4.24
C ASP A 93 6.96 16.39 -5.19
N GLN A 94 6.80 17.72 -5.12
CA GLN A 94 5.74 18.43 -5.86
C GLN A 94 5.96 18.50 -7.39
N ARG A 95 7.13 18.11 -7.91
CA ARG A 95 7.52 18.34 -9.30
C ARG A 95 6.69 17.53 -10.31
N TYR A 96 6.07 16.42 -9.91
CA TYR A 96 5.35 15.50 -10.80
C TYR A 96 3.84 15.39 -10.55
N LYS A 97 3.32 16.25 -9.67
CA LYS A 97 1.92 16.26 -9.23
C LYS A 97 0.91 16.29 -10.39
N GLY A 98 1.21 17.03 -11.46
CA GLY A 98 0.34 17.13 -12.63
C GLY A 98 0.17 15.82 -13.40
N ILE A 99 1.25 15.02 -13.54
CA ILE A 99 1.20 13.73 -14.25
C ILE A 99 0.46 12.69 -13.41
N VAL A 100 0.70 12.66 -12.09
CA VAL A 100 -0.01 11.78 -11.16
C VAL A 100 -1.51 12.08 -11.16
N GLN A 101 -1.87 13.37 -11.11
CA GLN A 101 -3.27 13.80 -11.16
C GLN A 101 -3.95 13.43 -12.49
N LEU A 102 -3.24 13.52 -13.62
CA LEU A 102 -3.75 13.09 -14.92
C LEU A 102 -4.11 11.60 -14.92
N PHE A 103 -3.21 10.72 -14.46
CA PHE A 103 -3.47 9.27 -14.39
C PHE A 103 -4.63 8.95 -13.46
N LEU A 104 -4.70 9.62 -12.30
CA LEU A 104 -5.82 9.53 -11.36
C LEU A 104 -7.16 9.84 -12.03
N VAL A 105 -7.22 10.94 -12.78
CA VAL A 105 -8.43 11.37 -13.49
C VAL A 105 -8.82 10.37 -14.58
N ILE A 106 -7.86 9.88 -15.37
CA ILE A 106 -8.12 8.86 -16.42
C ILE A 106 -8.68 7.58 -15.80
N ASN A 107 -8.10 7.11 -14.70
CA ASN A 107 -8.56 5.92 -14.00
C ASN A 107 -9.96 6.12 -13.42
N LEU A 108 -10.23 7.30 -12.83
CA LEU A 108 -11.55 7.64 -12.29
C LEU A 108 -12.60 7.66 -13.40
N ILE A 109 -12.32 8.31 -14.53
CA ILE A 109 -13.23 8.36 -15.68
C ILE A 109 -13.50 6.96 -16.22
N SER A 110 -12.48 6.11 -16.31
CA SER A 110 -12.61 4.71 -16.77
C SER A 110 -13.51 3.88 -15.85
N CYS A 111 -13.39 4.05 -14.53
CA CYS A 111 -14.28 3.40 -13.58
C CYS A 111 -15.71 3.94 -13.68
N LEU A 112 -15.87 5.26 -13.79
CA LEU A 112 -17.18 5.91 -13.87
C LEU A 112 -17.93 5.52 -15.15
N SER A 113 -17.23 5.38 -16.29
CA SER A 113 -17.89 5.00 -17.55
C SER A 113 -18.61 3.65 -17.41
N LEU A 114 -18.03 2.69 -16.69
CA LEU A 114 -18.65 1.38 -16.43
C LEU A 114 -19.91 1.42 -15.58
N ILE A 115 -20.19 2.54 -14.90
CA ILE A 115 -21.42 2.69 -14.13
C ILE A 115 -22.59 3.10 -15.05
N PHE A 116 -22.30 3.72 -16.20
CA PHE A 116 -23.32 4.20 -17.15
C PHE A 116 -23.71 3.11 -18.17
N ASN A 117 -24.21 1.97 -17.69
CA ASN A 117 -24.83 0.93 -18.50
C ASN A 117 -25.84 0.11 -17.68
N VAL A 118 -26.55 -0.82 -18.32
CA VAL A 118 -27.56 -1.68 -17.65
C VAL A 118 -26.95 -2.50 -16.51
N ALA A 119 -25.71 -2.99 -16.67
CA ALA A 119 -24.94 -3.71 -15.65
C ALA A 119 -24.18 -2.78 -14.68
N GLY A 120 -24.42 -1.47 -14.73
CA GLY A 120 -23.67 -0.47 -13.98
C GLY A 120 -23.71 -0.68 -12.47
N ILE A 121 -24.83 -1.19 -11.94
CA ILE A 121 -24.95 -1.51 -10.50
C ILE A 121 -23.99 -2.63 -10.09
N VAL A 122 -23.74 -3.61 -10.96
CA VAL A 122 -22.78 -4.69 -10.71
C VAL A 122 -21.37 -4.12 -10.67
N PHE A 123 -21.01 -3.28 -11.65
CA PHE A 123 -19.70 -2.61 -11.66
C PHE A 123 -19.49 -1.70 -10.45
N PHE A 124 -20.55 -1.02 -9.98
CA PHE A 124 -20.46 -0.22 -8.76
C PHE A 124 -20.17 -1.07 -7.53
N ILE A 125 -20.85 -2.21 -7.37
CA ILE A 125 -20.57 -3.17 -6.28
C ILE A 125 -19.13 -3.67 -6.36
N LEU A 126 -18.66 -4.04 -7.57
CA LEU A 126 -17.28 -4.48 -7.77
C LEU A 126 -16.26 -3.39 -7.44
N PHE A 127 -16.55 -2.14 -7.77
CA PHE A 127 -15.72 -1.01 -7.41
C PHE A 127 -15.61 -0.84 -5.88
N VAL A 128 -16.74 -0.92 -5.16
CA VAL A 128 -16.74 -0.86 -3.68
C VAL A 128 -15.94 -2.02 -3.09
N LEU A 129 -16.07 -3.22 -3.63
CA LEU A 129 -15.29 -4.39 -3.21
C LEU A 129 -13.79 -4.18 -3.46
N ALA A 130 -13.41 -3.68 -4.63
CA ALA A 130 -12.02 -3.41 -4.99
C ALA A 130 -11.42 -2.33 -4.07
N ALA A 131 -12.15 -1.24 -3.80
CA ALA A 131 -11.73 -0.19 -2.89
C ALA A 131 -11.56 -0.71 -1.46
N SER A 132 -12.50 -1.55 -0.99
CA SER A 132 -12.43 -2.19 0.34
C SER A 132 -11.21 -3.10 0.46
N LEU A 133 -10.92 -3.89 -0.58
CA LEU A 133 -9.75 -4.75 -0.62
C LEU A 133 -8.46 -3.93 -0.49
N VAL A 134 -8.31 -2.86 -1.30
CA VAL A 134 -7.13 -1.98 -1.24
C VAL A 134 -7.01 -1.31 0.13
N TYR A 135 -8.13 -0.88 0.72
CA TYR A 135 -8.16 -0.29 2.06
C TYR A 135 -7.67 -1.28 3.14
N ILE A 136 -8.15 -2.52 3.11
CA ILE A 136 -7.71 -3.58 4.04
C ILE A 136 -6.21 -3.82 3.89
N ILE A 137 -5.71 -3.98 2.67
CA ILE A 137 -4.27 -4.15 2.40
C ILE A 137 -3.48 -2.97 2.96
N SER A 138 -3.99 -1.75 2.79
CA SER A 138 -3.35 -0.53 3.28
C SER A 138 -3.26 -0.49 4.81
N ILE A 139 -4.33 -0.88 5.51
CA ILE A 139 -4.33 -1.00 6.98
C ILE A 139 -3.35 -2.07 7.44
N LEU A 140 -3.39 -3.26 6.84
CA LEU A 140 -2.50 -4.36 7.21
C LEU A 140 -1.03 -3.97 7.02
N ALA A 141 -0.71 -3.28 5.92
CA ALA A 141 0.63 -2.74 5.69
C ALA A 141 1.02 -1.69 6.74
N ALA A 142 0.09 -0.81 7.13
CA ALA A 142 0.35 0.20 8.16
C ALA A 142 0.55 -0.41 9.55
N ILE A 143 -0.22 -1.44 9.92
CA ILE A 143 -0.05 -2.17 11.19
C ILE A 143 1.29 -2.92 11.20
N GLY A 144 1.67 -3.53 10.07
CA GLY A 144 2.98 -4.18 9.94
C GLY A 144 4.13 -3.20 10.15
N TYR A 145 4.05 -2.02 9.52
CA TYR A 145 5.06 -0.97 9.68
C TYR A 145 5.14 -0.42 11.11
N ARG A 146 3.98 -0.20 11.75
CA ARG A 146 3.92 0.27 13.14
C ARG A 146 4.41 -0.79 14.14
N LYS A 147 4.43 -2.08 13.80
CA LYS A 147 5.09 -3.11 14.61
C LYS A 147 6.62 -3.11 14.46
N GLU A 148 7.15 -2.56 13.37
CA GLU A 148 8.60 -2.37 13.18
C GLU A 148 9.10 -1.05 13.79
N GLU A 149 8.26 0.00 13.82
CA GLU A 149 8.45 1.16 14.71
C GLU A 149 8.02 0.76 16.14
N ILE A 150 8.88 0.00 16.83
CA ILE A 150 8.68 -0.30 18.25
C ILE A 150 8.60 1.04 19.00
N ASP A 151 7.43 1.31 19.58
CA ASP A 151 7.11 2.47 20.41
C ASP A 151 7.85 2.27 21.74
N TYR A 152 9.16 2.46 21.68
CA TYR A 152 10.04 2.38 22.83
C TYR A 152 9.66 3.47 23.83
N GLU A 153 9.32 3.09 25.07
CA GLU A 153 9.03 4.06 26.13
C GLU A 153 10.34 4.53 26.83
N GLU A 154 10.40 5.78 27.28
CA GLU A 154 11.51 6.26 28.11
C GLU A 154 11.58 5.42 29.40
N GLY A 155 12.74 4.80 29.67
CA GLY A 155 12.94 3.86 30.77
C GLY A 155 12.70 2.39 30.41
N GLU A 156 12.31 2.06 29.17
CA GLU A 156 12.22 0.66 28.74
C GLU A 156 13.60 0.02 28.61
N VAL A 157 13.78 -1.15 29.21
CA VAL A 157 15.01 -1.95 29.13
C VAL A 157 15.03 -2.69 27.79
N ILE A 158 15.95 -2.31 26.92
CA ILE A 158 16.13 -2.93 25.60
C ILE A 158 16.81 -4.28 25.73
N GLU A 159 17.86 -4.36 26.55
CA GLU A 159 18.68 -5.56 26.66
C GLU A 159 19.37 -5.62 28.03
N ILE A 160 19.47 -6.83 28.57
CA ILE A 160 20.26 -7.12 29.77
C ILE A 160 21.42 -8.01 29.36
N LYS A 161 22.65 -7.58 29.63
CA LYS A 161 23.86 -8.35 29.36
C LYS A 161 24.51 -8.83 30.64
N GLY A 162 24.95 -10.08 30.64
CA GLY A 162 25.64 -10.73 31.75
C GLY A 162 25.41 -12.24 31.75
N PRO A 163 25.87 -12.93 32.79
CA PRO A 163 26.65 -12.40 33.91
C PRO A 163 28.10 -12.06 33.55
N PHE A 164 28.68 -11.08 34.25
CA PHE A 164 30.10 -10.70 34.16
C PHE A 164 30.80 -10.86 35.52
N GLU A 165 32.08 -11.26 35.48
CA GLU A 165 32.88 -11.46 36.69
C GLU A 165 33.33 -10.12 37.32
N THR A 166 33.48 -9.07 36.51
CA THR A 166 33.89 -7.74 36.97
C THR A 166 32.99 -6.63 36.45
N GLU A 167 32.85 -5.58 37.24
CA GLU A 167 32.10 -4.36 36.88
C GLU A 167 32.66 -3.72 35.61
N GLU A 168 33.99 -3.72 35.46
CA GLU A 168 34.70 -3.16 34.30
C GLU A 168 34.34 -3.89 32.99
N GLN A 169 34.10 -5.20 33.06
CA GLN A 169 33.64 -5.97 31.89
C GLN A 169 32.20 -5.60 31.52
N ALA A 170 31.33 -5.44 32.51
CA ALA A 170 29.93 -5.04 32.30
C ALA A 170 29.84 -3.65 31.65
N ILE A 171 30.58 -2.67 32.17
CA ILE A 171 30.65 -1.30 31.64
C ILE A 171 31.17 -1.32 30.19
N LYS A 172 32.28 -2.02 29.93
CA LYS A 172 32.85 -2.04 28.58
C LYS A 172 31.88 -2.61 27.54
N VAL A 173 31.18 -3.69 27.88
CA VAL A 173 30.23 -4.33 26.97
C VAL A 173 28.98 -3.47 26.76
N ALA A 174 28.53 -2.74 27.79
CA ALA A 174 27.41 -1.81 27.69
C ALA A 174 27.75 -0.60 26.80
N VAL A 175 28.91 0.03 27.01
CA VAL A 175 29.40 1.15 26.19
C VAL A 175 29.61 0.73 24.73
N ASP A 176 30.20 -0.44 24.49
CA ASP A 176 30.40 -0.96 23.13
C ASP A 176 29.05 -1.19 22.42
N PHE A 177 28.05 -1.70 23.15
CA PHE A 177 26.69 -1.87 22.61
C PHE A 177 26.04 -0.53 22.29
N ILE A 178 26.05 0.42 23.24
CA ILE A 178 25.48 1.75 23.08
C ILE A 178 26.09 2.45 21.87
N THR A 179 27.42 2.39 21.71
CA THR A 179 28.13 3.01 20.59
C THR A 179 27.68 2.42 19.24
N GLN A 180 27.60 1.08 19.14
CA GLN A 180 27.17 0.42 17.91
C GLN A 180 25.69 0.67 17.56
N TRP A 181 24.87 0.92 18.57
CA TRP A 181 23.43 1.10 18.42
C TRP A 181 23.05 2.56 18.15
N GLN A 182 23.69 3.51 18.83
CA GLN A 182 23.54 4.96 18.59
C GLN A 182 23.99 5.38 17.18
N GLU A 183 24.92 4.66 16.56
CA GLU A 183 25.27 4.89 15.14
C GLU A 183 24.14 4.53 14.17
N LYS A 184 23.20 3.66 14.59
CA LYS A 184 22.12 3.14 13.75
C LYS A 184 20.78 3.83 13.99
N GLU A 185 20.51 4.27 15.21
CA GLU A 185 19.21 4.84 15.60
C GLU A 185 19.32 6.20 16.33
N LYS A 186 18.29 7.05 16.20
CA LYS A 186 18.24 8.40 16.81
C LYS A 186 17.79 8.38 18.29
N LEU A 187 18.15 7.35 19.04
CA LEU A 187 17.77 7.18 20.46
C LEU A 187 18.99 7.42 21.36
N ILE A 188 18.79 8.08 22.50
CA ILE A 188 19.81 8.16 23.56
C ILE A 188 19.55 6.99 24.51
N LEU A 189 20.53 6.10 24.60
CA LEU A 189 20.52 4.95 25.50
C LEU A 189 21.31 5.25 26.76
N GLY A 190 20.80 4.80 27.90
CA GLY A 190 21.49 4.79 29.20
C GLY A 190 21.87 3.35 29.59
N GLU A 191 22.78 3.25 30.56
CA GLU A 191 23.18 1.98 31.17
C GLU A 191 23.00 2.03 32.69
N GLU A 192 22.61 0.90 33.28
CA GLU A 192 22.63 0.68 34.72
C GLU A 192 23.33 -0.65 35.00
N ILE A 193 24.42 -0.58 35.79
CA ILE A 193 25.16 -1.75 36.22
C ILE A 193 24.66 -2.14 37.61
N TYR A 194 24.18 -3.38 37.74
CA TYR A 194 23.71 -3.92 39.01
C TYR A 194 24.35 -5.28 39.27
N ARG A 195 24.36 -5.67 40.55
CA ARG A 195 24.99 -6.90 41.01
C ARG A 195 23.95 -7.84 41.60
N GLU A 196 23.89 -9.06 41.09
CA GLU A 196 23.00 -10.11 41.55
C GLU A 196 23.81 -11.40 41.76
N ASP A 197 23.67 -12.05 42.91
CA ASP A 197 24.36 -13.31 43.27
C ASP A 197 25.89 -13.33 43.04
N SER A 198 26.55 -12.21 43.32
CA SER A 198 28.00 -11.96 43.15
C SER A 198 28.47 -11.66 41.74
N GLU A 199 27.59 -11.72 40.74
CA GLU A 199 27.87 -11.45 39.33
C GLU A 199 27.32 -10.07 38.91
N TYR A 200 27.94 -9.45 37.90
CA TYR A 200 27.54 -8.13 37.39
C TYR A 200 26.69 -8.27 36.13
N TYR A 201 25.66 -7.42 36.04
CA TYR A 201 24.78 -7.31 34.89
C TYR A 201 24.73 -5.86 34.43
N ALA A 202 24.59 -5.67 33.12
CA ALA A 202 24.37 -4.37 32.51
C ALA A 202 22.97 -4.33 31.91
N SER A 203 22.09 -3.48 32.46
CA SER A 203 20.81 -3.13 31.86
C SER A 203 21.00 -1.94 30.93
N ILE A 204 20.61 -2.09 29.67
CA ILE A 204 20.63 -1.02 28.68
C ILE A 204 19.18 -0.57 28.46
N TYR A 205 18.91 0.71 28.71
CA TYR A 205 17.57 1.28 28.64
C TYR A 205 17.54 2.59 27.85
N ILE A 206 16.35 3.11 27.60
CA ILE A 206 16.17 4.33 26.82
C ILE A 206 16.13 5.54 27.74
N GLU A 207 17.17 6.37 27.66
CA GLU A 207 17.32 7.55 28.51
C GLU A 207 16.52 8.74 27.96
N THR A 208 16.52 8.95 26.64
CA THR A 208 15.73 10.02 26.02
C THR A 208 15.46 9.75 24.54
N ILE A 209 14.22 10.03 24.12
CA ILE A 209 13.84 10.04 22.70
C ILE A 209 14.07 11.46 22.16
N LYS A 210 15.04 11.64 21.26
CA LYS A 210 15.24 12.96 20.60
C LYS A 210 14.04 13.28 19.70
N LYS A 211 13.15 14.16 20.18
CA LYS A 211 12.08 14.78 19.37
C LYS A 211 12.63 15.69 18.28
#